data_AF-A0A932JC29-F1
#
_entry.id   AF-A0A932JC29-F1
#
_cell.length_a   1.000
_cell.length_b   1.000
_cell.length_c   1.000
_cell.angle_alpha   90.00
_cell.angle_beta   90.00
_cell.angle_gamma   90.00
#
_symmetry.space_group_name_H-M   'P 1'
#
loop_
_entity.id
_entity.type
_entity.pdbx_description
1 polymer ?
#
loop_
_entity_poly.entity_id
_entity_poly.type
_entity_poly.pdbx_seq_one_letter_code
_entity_poly.pdbx_strand_id
1 'polypeptide(L)'
;MIPTAWRSRVWAPSLRLGMGRPFFFAAGVAAALFTLGEQFIPPTLNYETPDPECELDVTPNKGAQKKVEHVLCNTLAFGSKNSALVLRRGQ
;
A
#
# COMPACT_ATOMS: atom_id res chain seq x y z
N MET A 1 -11.25 -1.18 13.18
CA MET A 1 -12.28 -1.63 12.22
C MET A 1 -12.52 -0.48 11.24
N ILE A 2 -12.12 -0.60 9.98
CA ILE A 2 -12.36 0.43 8.96
C ILE A 2 -13.86 0.38 8.59
N PRO A 3 -14.60 1.49 8.65
CA PRO A 3 -16.02 1.51 8.29
C PRO A 3 -16.23 0.97 6.86
N THR A 4 -17.25 0.14 6.64
CA THR A 4 -17.57 -0.49 5.34
C THR A 4 -17.66 0.52 4.19
N ALA A 5 -18.13 1.73 4.46
CA ALA A 5 -18.22 2.83 3.48
C ALA A 5 -16.86 3.34 2.95
N TRP A 6 -15.75 3.04 3.64
CA TRP A 6 -14.40 3.47 3.28
C TRP A 6 -13.61 2.36 2.57
N ARG A 7 -14.11 1.12 2.57
CA ARG A 7 -13.43 -0.05 2.01
C ARG A 7 -13.12 0.12 0.52
N SER A 8 -14.09 0.59 -0.26
CA SER A 8 -13.94 0.84 -1.71
C SER A 8 -13.03 2.01 -2.08
N ARG A 9 -12.50 2.73 -1.08
CA ARG A 9 -11.69 3.96 -1.26
C ARG A 9 -10.27 3.82 -0.71
N VAL A 10 -9.92 2.69 -0.12
CA VAL A 10 -8.61 2.45 0.48
C VAL A 10 -7.98 1.24 -0.19
N TRP A 11 -6.88 1.47 -0.90
CA TRP A 11 -6.11 0.41 -1.56
C TRP A 11 -4.81 0.17 -0.82
N ALA A 12 -4.50 -1.10 -0.58
CA ALA A 12 -3.32 -1.50 0.17
C ALA A 12 -2.44 -2.44 -0.64
N PRO A 13 -1.66 -1.92 -1.59
CA PRO A 13 -0.67 -2.72 -2.29
C PRO A 13 0.49 -3.10 -1.35
N SER A 14 0.96 -4.34 -1.43
CA SER A 14 2.13 -4.78 -0.65
C SER A 14 3.36 -5.00 -1.54
N LEU A 15 4.35 -4.12 -1.41
CA LEU A 15 5.66 -4.24 -2.08
C LEU A 15 6.57 -5.30 -1.45
N ARG A 16 6.21 -5.81 -0.26
CA ARG A 16 7.00 -6.83 0.47
C ARG A 16 7.20 -8.11 -0.35
N LEU A 17 6.25 -8.39 -1.25
CA LEU A 17 6.22 -9.63 -2.03
C LEU A 17 7.12 -9.57 -3.26
N GLY A 18 7.54 -8.37 -3.70
CA GLY A 18 8.40 -8.18 -4.88
C GLY A 18 9.88 -7.90 -4.60
N MET A 19 10.20 -7.13 -3.55
CA MET A 19 11.56 -6.60 -3.33
C MET A 19 12.40 -7.31 -2.24
N GLY A 20 11.84 -8.28 -1.50
CA GLY A 20 12.56 -8.96 -0.42
C GLY A 20 12.76 -8.11 0.85
N ARG A 21 13.43 -8.67 1.87
CA ARG A 21 13.35 -8.21 3.29
C ARG A 21 14.32 -7.10 3.80
N PRO A 22 15.29 -6.47 3.11
CA PRO A 22 16.16 -5.53 3.84
C PRO A 22 15.77 -4.03 3.85
N PHE A 23 14.82 -3.54 3.05
CA PHE A 23 14.55 -2.08 3.00
C PHE A 23 13.06 -1.71 2.87
N PHE A 24 12.28 -1.98 3.92
CA PHE A 24 10.82 -1.79 3.88
C PHE A 24 10.35 -0.32 3.86
N PHE A 25 11.06 0.57 4.57
CA PHE A 25 10.59 1.96 4.74
C PHE A 25 10.88 2.81 3.49
N ALA A 26 12.13 2.82 3.02
CA ALA A 26 12.54 3.63 1.88
C ALA A 26 11.80 3.23 0.59
N ALA A 27 11.66 1.93 0.33
CA ALA A 27 10.92 1.44 -0.83
C ALA A 27 9.41 1.75 -0.73
N GLY A 28 8.83 1.65 0.46
CA GLY A 28 7.42 2.00 0.70
C GLY A 28 7.14 3.49 0.44
N VAL A 29 8.02 4.37 0.87
CA VAL A 29 7.91 5.82 0.62
C VAL A 29 8.13 6.17 -0.85
N ALA A 30 9.14 5.56 -1.50
CA ALA A 30 9.40 5.78 -2.93
C ALA A 30 8.20 5.37 -3.80
N ALA A 31 7.60 4.22 -3.51
CA ALA A 31 6.42 3.74 -4.22
C ALA A 31 5.18 4.62 -3.94
N ALA A 32 5.04 5.17 -2.74
CA ALA A 32 3.98 6.11 -2.42
C ALA A 32 4.11 7.43 -3.18
N LEU A 33 5.33 7.97 -3.30
CA LEU A 33 5.60 9.15 -4.11
C LEU A 33 5.32 8.87 -5.60
N PHE A 34 5.72 7.71 -6.10
CA PHE A 34 5.40 7.29 -7.47
C PHE A 34 3.89 7.17 -7.69
N THR A 35 3.16 6.59 -6.74
CA THR A 35 1.69 6.47 -6.80
C THR A 35 1.02 7.84 -6.85
N LEU A 36 1.51 8.80 -6.06
CA LEU A 36 0.99 10.18 -6.05
C LEU A 36 1.34 10.96 -7.33
N GLY A 37 2.52 10.73 -7.90
CA GLY A 37 2.95 11.36 -9.15
C GLY A 37 2.24 10.81 -10.38
N GLU A 38 2.35 9.51 -10.59
CA GLU A 38 1.88 8.80 -11.80
C GLU A 38 0.42 8.36 -11.71
N GLN A 39 -0.24 8.55 -10.55
CA GLN A 39 -1.62 8.13 -10.34
C GLN A 39 -1.82 6.63 -10.66
N PHE A 40 -0.81 5.85 -10.28
CA PHE A 40 -0.73 4.41 -10.55
C PHE A 40 -0.45 3.64 -9.26
N ILE A 41 -1.35 2.72 -8.92
CA ILE A 41 -1.23 1.86 -7.75
C ILE A 41 -0.46 0.60 -8.14
N PRO A 42 0.67 0.28 -7.50
CA PRO A 42 1.45 -0.91 -7.81
C PRO A 42 0.68 -2.21 -7.49
N PRO A 43 1.01 -3.32 -8.16
CA PRO A 43 0.44 -4.62 -7.83
C PRO A 43 0.95 -5.15 -6.49
N THR A 44 0.10 -5.94 -5.85
CA THR A 44 0.47 -6.90 -4.80
C THR A 44 0.81 -8.22 -5.49
N LEU A 45 2.10 -8.46 -5.70
CA LEU A 45 2.61 -9.69 -6.32
C LEU A 45 2.39 -10.90 -5.40
N ASN A 46 2.28 -12.12 -5.96
CA ASN A 46 2.09 -13.37 -5.20
C ASN A 46 0.80 -13.42 -4.38
N TYR A 47 -0.24 -12.69 -4.80
CA TYR A 47 -1.57 -12.78 -4.18
C TYR A 47 -2.39 -13.85 -4.91
N GLU A 48 -2.42 -15.07 -4.37
CA GLU A 48 -3.12 -16.22 -4.98
C GLU A 48 -4.40 -16.59 -4.25
N THR A 49 -4.31 -16.75 -2.93
CA THR A 49 -5.44 -17.17 -2.08
C THR A 49 -5.82 -16.01 -1.16
N PRO A 50 -7.02 -15.42 -1.33
CA PRO A 50 -7.49 -14.38 -0.41
C PRO A 50 -7.76 -14.98 0.96
N ASP A 51 -7.26 -14.32 2.00
CA ASP A 51 -7.51 -14.70 3.38
C ASP A 51 -8.91 -14.21 3.81
N PRO A 52 -9.80 -15.09 4.33
CA PRO A 52 -11.14 -14.70 4.76
C PRO A 52 -11.16 -13.65 5.89
N GLU A 53 -10.07 -13.50 6.66
CA GLU A 53 -9.96 -12.48 7.71
C GLU A 53 -9.46 -11.11 7.18
N CYS A 54 -8.94 -11.07 5.95
CA CYS A 54 -8.35 -9.87 5.36
C CYS A 54 -9.31 -9.20 4.36
N GLU A 55 -10.32 -8.48 4.88
CA GLU A 55 -11.34 -7.78 4.09
C GLU A 55 -10.87 -6.42 3.49
N LEU A 56 -9.67 -6.37 2.91
CA LEU A 56 -9.07 -5.15 2.36
C LEU A 56 -8.97 -5.19 0.83
N ASP A 57 -9.28 -4.07 0.18
CA ASP A 57 -9.16 -3.93 -1.28
C ASP A 57 -7.68 -3.88 -1.70
N VAL A 58 -7.12 -5.06 -1.95
CA VAL A 58 -5.77 -5.23 -2.51
C VAL A 58 -5.79 -5.16 -4.04
N THR A 59 -4.66 -4.85 -4.66
CA THR A 59 -4.46 -4.87 -6.12
C THR A 59 -3.73 -6.16 -6.53
N PRO A 60 -4.42 -7.32 -6.69
CA PRO A 60 -3.75 -8.61 -6.84
C PRO A 60 -3.08 -8.73 -8.21
N ASN A 61 -1.77 -8.95 -8.23
CA ASN A 61 -0.92 -9.27 -9.39
C ASN A 61 -0.95 -8.29 -10.60
N LYS A 62 -1.88 -7.34 -10.64
CA LYS A 62 -1.99 -6.29 -11.66
C LYS A 62 -2.16 -4.94 -10.98
N GLY A 63 -1.31 -3.99 -11.38
CA GLY A 63 -1.45 -2.59 -10.95
C GLY A 63 -2.65 -1.93 -11.61
N ALA A 64 -3.08 -0.80 -11.05
CA ALA A 64 -4.26 -0.08 -11.52
C ALA A 64 -4.01 1.43 -11.57
N GLN A 65 -4.41 2.09 -12.65
CA GLN A 65 -4.46 3.56 -12.71
C GLN A 65 -5.67 4.05 -11.92
N LYS A 66 -5.44 4.90 -10.92
CA LYS A 66 -6.50 5.51 -10.11
C LYS A 66 -6.08 6.89 -9.63
N LYS A 67 -7.06 7.77 -9.50
CA LYS A 67 -6.83 9.08 -8.90
C LYS A 67 -6.58 8.93 -7.39
N VAL A 68 -5.36 9.19 -6.95
CA VAL A 68 -4.91 9.08 -5.55
C VAL A 68 -4.46 10.45 -5.05
N GLU A 69 -5.12 10.91 -3.99
CA GLU A 69 -4.83 12.20 -3.32
C GLU A 69 -3.95 12.03 -2.08
N HIS A 70 -4.12 10.91 -1.37
CA HIS A 70 -3.47 10.62 -0.10
C HIS A 70 -2.96 9.18 -0.10
N VAL A 71 -1.77 8.96 0.46
CA VAL A 71 -1.17 7.64 0.66
C VAL A 71 -0.71 7.48 2.10
N LEU A 72 -1.00 6.32 2.69
CA LEU A 72 -0.52 5.93 4.01
C LEU A 72 0.61 4.89 3.86
N CYS A 73 1.81 5.24 4.30
CA CYS A 73 2.93 4.31 4.41
C CYS A 73 2.98 3.79 5.85
N ASN A 74 2.57 2.54 6.07
CA ASN A 74 2.67 1.87 7.35
C ASN A 74 3.87 0.91 7.38
N THR A 75 4.78 1.09 8.35
CA THR A 75 5.96 0.24 8.52
C THR A 75 6.03 -0.34 9.92
N LEU A 76 6.17 -1.66 9.96
CA LEU A 76 6.31 -2.45 11.17
C LEU A 76 7.67 -3.14 11.09
N ALA A 77 8.59 -2.81 11.99
CA ALA A 77 9.91 -3.38 12.08
C ALA A 77 10.09 -4.18 13.38
N PHE A 78 11.06 -5.09 13.38
CA PHE A 78 11.38 -5.91 14.55
C PHE A 78 11.72 -5.06 15.77
N GLY A 79 11.33 -5.55 16.95
CA GLY A 79 11.48 -4.82 18.21
C GLY A 79 10.41 -3.75 18.44
N SER A 80 9.19 -3.96 17.92
CA SER A 80 8.02 -3.08 18.14
C SER A 80 8.18 -1.64 17.63
N LYS A 81 8.95 -1.46 16.54
CA LYS A 81 9.07 -0.16 15.86
C LYS A 81 7.96 -0.05 14.83
N ASN A 82 6.89 0.64 15.20
CA ASN A 82 5.74 0.91 14.34
C ASN A 82 5.72 2.39 13.96
N SER A 83 5.86 2.68 12.67
CA SER A 83 5.86 4.05 12.15
C SER A 83 4.86 4.16 11.00
N ALA A 84 4.05 5.21 11.03
CA ALA A 84 3.09 5.52 9.99
C ALA A 84 3.35 6.94 9.45
N LEU A 85 3.33 7.07 8.12
CA LEU A 85 3.50 8.34 7.42
C LEU A 85 2.33 8.55 6.45
N VAL A 86 1.71 9.72 6.49
CA VAL A 86 0.69 10.13 5.51
C VAL A 86 1.31 11.12 4.55
N LEU A 87 1.23 10.82 3.26
CA LEU A 87 1.69 11.68 2.17
C LEU A 87 0.47 12.15 1.38
N ARG A 88 0.50 13.42 0.96
CA ARG A 88 -0.50 14.03 0.10
C ARG A 88 0.21 14.63 -1.11
N ARG A 89 -0.43 14.59 -2.27
CA ARG A 89 0.03 15.34 -3.44
C ARG A 89 0.05 16.85 -3.12
N GLY A 90 1.21 17.50 -3.29
CA GLY A 90 1.33 18.95 -3.21
C GLY A 90 0.54 19.61 -4.34
N GLN A 91 -0.05 20.78 -4.07
CA GLN A 91 -0.67 21.61 -5.10
C GLN A 91 0.39 22.15 -6.08
#